data_AF-A0A2T9X2F2-F1
#
_entry.id   AF-A0A2T9X2F2-F1
#
_cell.length_a   1.000
_cell.length_b   1.000
_cell.length_c   1.000
_cell.angle_alpha   90.00
_cell.angle_beta   90.00
_cell.angle_gamma   90.00
#
_symmetry.space_group_name_H-M   'P 1'
#
loop_
_entity.id
_entity.type
_entity.pdbx_description
1 polymer ?
#
loop_
_entity_poly.entity_id
_entity_poly.type
_entity_poly.pdbx_seq_one_letter_code
_entity_poly.pdbx_strand_id
1 'polypeptide(L)'
;MEELPKPWFNMQDYKKARLLEAKYEAEIARRFLEEGLLRNAAGKVYQAWKALVAAFATDYRDKLMQKFKGEVKIRGNKKVQKADWIIAIMPSSLIKTVAQTIGGDIDTYTNIALLLHQYQYNGPDSQAILSQYINDESAKEDILKLLVVIDNILSKVLN
;
A
#
# COMPACT_ATOMS: atom_id res chain seq x y z
N MET A 1 4.02 -1.04 -19.08
CA MET A 1 4.54 -1.37 -17.74
C MET A 1 5.24 -2.70 -17.85
N GLU A 2 6.53 -2.75 -17.56
CA GLU A 2 7.25 -4.02 -17.40
C GLU A 2 6.61 -4.83 -16.27
N GLU A 3 6.63 -6.16 -16.38
CA GLU A 3 6.09 -7.02 -15.33
C GLU A 3 6.96 -6.88 -14.06
N LEU A 4 6.33 -6.65 -12.91
CA LEU A 4 7.05 -6.62 -11.63
C LEU A 4 7.84 -7.93 -11.45
N PRO A 5 9.16 -7.86 -11.21
CA PRO A 5 9.97 -9.04 -10.95
C PRO A 5 9.40 -9.74 -9.72
N LYS A 6 9.13 -11.04 -9.77
CA LYS A 6 8.52 -11.70 -8.62
C LYS A 6 9.54 -11.78 -7.47
N PRO A 7 9.10 -11.63 -6.20
CA PRO A 7 10.01 -11.62 -5.05
C PRO A 7 10.81 -12.91 -4.90
N TRP A 8 10.27 -14.04 -5.34
CA TRP A 8 10.96 -15.35 -5.35
C TRP A 8 11.99 -15.53 -6.49
N PHE A 9 12.16 -14.55 -7.37
CA PHE A 9 13.22 -14.53 -8.39
C PHE A 9 14.32 -13.52 -8.04
N ASN A 10 13.94 -12.30 -7.67
CA ASN A 10 14.86 -11.30 -7.13
C ASN A 10 14.13 -10.36 -6.16
N MET A 11 14.39 -10.53 -4.86
CA MET A 11 13.73 -9.75 -3.81
C MET A 11 14.13 -8.27 -3.84
N GLN A 12 15.40 -7.98 -4.17
CA GLN A 12 15.91 -6.60 -4.17
C GLN A 12 15.35 -5.81 -5.35
N ASP A 13 15.28 -6.40 -6.53
CA ASP A 13 14.68 -5.75 -7.69
C ASP A 13 13.17 -5.56 -7.50
N TYR A 14 12.48 -6.54 -6.90
CA TYR A 14 11.08 -6.40 -6.52
C TYR A 14 10.86 -5.23 -5.55
N LYS A 15 11.69 -5.13 -4.50
CA LYS A 15 11.63 -4.02 -3.55
C LYS A 15 11.79 -2.67 -4.24
N LYS A 16 12.83 -2.53 -5.08
CA LYS A 16 13.08 -1.29 -5.84
C LYS A 16 11.90 -0.94 -6.75
N ALA A 17 11.34 -1.92 -7.46
CA ALA A 17 10.20 -1.70 -8.34
C ALA A 17 8.95 -1.22 -7.56
N ARG A 18 8.70 -1.79 -6.38
CA ARG A 18 7.60 -1.35 -5.50
C ARG A 18 7.82 0.05 -4.91
N LEU A 19 9.05 0.43 -4.58
CA LEU A 19 9.36 1.79 -4.14
C LEU A 19 9.13 2.82 -5.27
N LEU A 20 9.50 2.48 -6.50
CA LEU A 20 9.21 3.32 -7.67
C LEU A 20 7.71 3.40 -7.97
N GLU A 21 6.97 2.29 -7.88
CA GLU A 21 5.51 2.28 -7.99
C GLU A 21 4.87 3.20 -6.94
N ALA A 22 5.33 3.13 -5.68
CA ALA A 22 4.85 4.01 -4.63
C ALA A 22 5.06 5.49 -4.97
N LYS A 23 6.25 5.85 -5.48
CA LYS A 23 6.57 7.21 -5.92
C LYS A 23 5.64 7.67 -7.04
N TYR A 24 5.48 6.87 -8.09
CA TYR A 24 4.64 7.24 -9.24
C TYR A 24 3.16 7.36 -8.87
N GLU A 25 2.64 6.47 -8.03
CA GLU A 25 1.25 6.55 -7.58
C GLU A 25 1.01 7.79 -6.71
N ALA A 26 1.98 8.19 -5.88
CA ALA A 26 1.91 9.43 -5.11
C ALA A 26 1.95 10.68 -6.02
N GLU A 27 2.77 10.68 -7.07
CA GLU A 27 2.80 11.76 -8.07
C GLU A 27 1.45 11.90 -8.80
N ILE A 28 0.84 10.77 -9.21
CA ILE A 28 -0.48 10.79 -9.85
C ILE A 28 -1.56 11.28 -8.87
N ALA A 29 -1.49 10.88 -7.60
CA ALA A 29 -2.43 11.35 -6.58
C ALA A 29 -2.40 12.88 -6.43
N ARG A 30 -1.22 13.50 -6.49
CA ARG A 30 -1.09 14.97 -6.46
C ARG A 30 -1.76 15.63 -7.66
N ARG A 31 -1.57 15.09 -8.86
CA ARG A 31 -2.25 15.59 -10.06
C ARG A 31 -3.77 15.49 -9.94
N PHE A 32 -4.28 14.39 -9.38
CA PHE A 32 -5.71 14.28 -9.10
C PHE A 32 -6.20 15.28 -8.04
N LEU A 33 -5.40 15.61 -7.03
CA LEU A 33 -5.74 16.67 -6.08
C LEU A 33 -5.81 18.05 -6.75
N GLU A 34 -4.86 18.37 -7.62
CA GLU A 34 -4.83 19.63 -8.37
C GLU A 34 -6.07 19.82 -9.25
N GLU A 35 -6.56 18.72 -9.85
CA GLU A 35 -7.78 18.69 -10.67
C GLU A 35 -9.08 18.55 -9.83
N GLY A 36 -9.01 18.54 -8.50
CA GLY A 36 -10.17 18.40 -7.61
C GLY A 36 -10.79 16.98 -7.57
N LEU A 37 -10.10 15.97 -8.10
CA LEU A 37 -10.56 14.58 -8.17
C LEU A 37 -10.23 13.80 -6.89
N LEU A 38 -10.82 14.21 -5.76
CA LEU A 38 -10.48 13.71 -4.41
C LEU A 38 -10.59 12.19 -4.25
N ARG A 39 -11.67 11.58 -4.74
CA ARG A 39 -11.85 10.12 -4.65
C ARG A 39 -10.78 9.36 -5.44
N ASN A 40 -10.40 9.86 -6.61
CA ASN A 40 -9.33 9.29 -7.43
C ASN A 40 -7.97 9.49 -6.75
N ALA A 41 -7.72 10.66 -6.16
CA ALA A 41 -6.52 10.92 -5.38
C ALA A 41 -6.40 9.97 -4.19
N ALA A 42 -7.48 9.75 -3.43
CA ALA A 42 -7.52 8.79 -2.32
C ALA A 42 -7.15 7.37 -2.77
N GLY A 43 -7.70 6.94 -3.91
CA GLY A 43 -7.35 5.65 -4.49
C GLY A 43 -5.86 5.53 -4.85
N LYS A 44 -5.28 6.60 -5.41
CA LYS A 44 -3.86 6.63 -5.79
C LYS A 44 -2.92 6.69 -4.60
N VAL A 45 -3.24 7.47 -3.56
CA VAL A 45 -2.50 7.45 -2.30
C VAL A 45 -2.57 6.07 -1.64
N TYR A 46 -3.73 5.40 -1.67
CA TYR A 46 -3.82 4.03 -1.16
C TYR A 46 -2.93 3.06 -1.96
N GLN A 47 -2.90 3.13 -3.29
CA GLN A 47 -1.99 2.29 -4.08
C GLN A 47 -0.52 2.59 -3.77
N ALA A 48 -0.16 3.86 -3.60
CA ALA A 48 1.18 4.25 -3.20
C ALA A 48 1.56 3.62 -1.84
N TRP A 49 0.68 3.70 -0.85
CA TRP A 49 0.89 3.10 0.46
C TRP A 49 0.98 1.57 0.39
N LYS A 50 0.11 0.93 -0.39
CA LYS A 50 0.14 -0.52 -0.61
C LYS A 50 1.45 -0.99 -1.22
N ALA A 51 2.00 -0.23 -2.16
CA ALA A 51 3.31 -0.49 -2.75
C ALA A 51 4.44 -0.33 -1.72
N LEU A 52 4.39 0.67 -0.84
CA LEU A 52 5.32 0.79 0.29
C LEU A 52 5.24 -0.41 1.23
N VAL A 53 4.05 -0.84 1.65
CA VAL A 53 3.89 -2.02 2.51
C VAL A 53 4.48 -3.26 1.84
N ALA A 54 4.27 -3.43 0.53
CA ALA A 54 4.88 -4.51 -0.24
C ALA A 54 6.41 -4.45 -0.28
N ALA A 55 6.99 -3.26 -0.48
CA ALA A 55 8.44 -3.05 -0.46
C ALA A 55 9.03 -3.37 0.92
N PHE A 56 8.47 -2.83 2.00
CA PHE A 56 8.98 -3.04 3.36
C PHE A 56 8.73 -4.47 3.85
N ALA A 57 7.68 -5.15 3.38
CA ALA A 57 7.43 -6.54 3.72
C ALA A 57 8.59 -7.48 3.30
N THR A 58 9.40 -7.08 2.30
CA THR A 58 10.59 -7.84 1.89
C THR A 58 11.63 -7.95 3.00
N ASP A 59 11.84 -6.89 3.78
CA ASP A 59 12.81 -6.86 4.90
C ASP A 59 12.32 -7.66 6.11
N TYR A 60 11.02 -7.94 6.17
CA TYR A 60 10.36 -8.64 7.28
C TYR A 60 9.88 -10.04 6.87
N ARG A 61 10.39 -10.56 5.75
CA ARG A 61 9.99 -11.84 5.17
C ARG A 61 10.01 -12.98 6.17
N ASP A 62 11.05 -13.11 6.98
CA ASP A 62 11.18 -14.22 7.93
C ASP A 62 10.08 -14.21 8.99
N LYS A 63 9.74 -13.01 9.52
CA LYS A 63 8.61 -12.85 10.45
C LYS A 63 7.28 -13.16 9.76
N LEU A 64 7.14 -12.75 8.50
CA LEU A 64 5.95 -13.06 7.70
C LEU A 64 5.83 -14.56 7.40
N MET A 65 6.93 -15.29 7.22
CA MET A 65 6.92 -16.75 7.07
C MET A 65 6.48 -17.47 8.35
N GLN A 66 6.88 -16.97 9.52
CA GLN A 66 6.42 -17.51 10.80
C GLN A 66 4.91 -17.32 10.98
N LYS A 67 4.38 -16.17 10.52
CA LYS A 67 2.97 -15.78 10.63
C LYS A 67 2.09 -16.46 9.58
N PHE A 68 2.54 -16.48 8.33
CA PHE A 68 1.81 -16.99 7.16
C PHE A 68 2.44 -18.29 6.66
N LYS A 69 2.18 -19.36 7.40
CA LYS A 69 2.68 -20.70 7.08
C LYS A 69 1.98 -21.31 5.86
N GLY A 70 2.68 -22.24 5.22
CA GLY A 70 2.18 -23.03 4.10
C GLY A 70 2.56 -22.46 2.74
N GLU A 71 2.00 -23.07 1.70
CA GLU A 71 2.32 -22.78 0.31
C GLU A 71 1.06 -22.46 -0.49
N VAL A 72 1.21 -21.64 -1.53
CA VAL A 72 0.16 -21.31 -2.50
C VAL A 72 0.55 -21.91 -3.85
N LYS A 73 -0.39 -22.61 -4.48
CA LYS A 73 -0.23 -23.10 -5.84
C LYS A 73 -0.46 -21.94 -6.81
N ILE A 74 0.52 -21.64 -7.64
CA ILE A 74 0.43 -20.64 -8.70
C ILE A 74 0.33 -21.32 -10.07
N ARG A 75 0.11 -20.53 -11.12
CA ARG A 75 -0.01 -21.04 -12.51
C ARG A 75 1.20 -21.90 -12.86
N GLY A 76 0.96 -23.00 -13.57
CA GLY A 76 2.01 -23.94 -14.00
C GLY A 76 2.46 -24.95 -12.95
N ASN A 77 1.57 -25.35 -12.02
CA ASN A 77 1.84 -26.32 -10.94
C ASN A 77 2.97 -25.95 -9.96
N LYS A 78 3.54 -24.75 -10.05
CA LYS A 78 4.55 -24.27 -9.11
C LYS A 78 3.90 -23.94 -7.76
N LYS A 79 4.59 -24.28 -6.69
CA LYS A 79 4.25 -23.86 -5.32
C LYS A 79 5.22 -22.78 -4.87
N VAL A 80 4.70 -21.78 -4.16
CA VAL A 80 5.50 -20.73 -3.53
C VAL A 80 5.10 -20.59 -2.08
N GLN A 81 6.01 -20.14 -1.22
CA GLN A 81 5.68 -19.87 0.18
C GLN A 81 4.56 -18.83 0.26
N LYS A 82 3.60 -19.05 1.17
CA LYS A 82 2.45 -18.15 1.31
C LYS A 82 2.88 -16.72 1.62
N ALA A 83 3.91 -16.54 2.45
CA ALA A 83 4.50 -15.22 2.73
C ALA A 83 5.01 -14.52 1.46
N ASP A 84 5.71 -15.24 0.57
CA ASP A 84 6.21 -14.67 -0.69
C ASP A 84 5.08 -14.28 -1.65
N TRP A 85 4.02 -15.09 -1.67
CA TRP A 85 2.83 -14.76 -2.45
C TRP A 85 2.10 -13.52 -1.89
N ILE A 86 2.00 -13.41 -0.56
CA ILE A 86 1.43 -12.23 0.10
C ILE A 86 2.27 -11.00 -0.19
N ILE A 87 3.60 -11.08 -0.09
CA ILE A 87 4.51 -9.99 -0.45
C ILE A 87 4.24 -9.59 -1.90
N ALA A 88 4.30 -10.54 -2.85
CA ALA A 88 4.14 -10.29 -4.28
C ALA A 88 2.85 -9.53 -4.62
N ILE A 89 1.70 -10.02 -4.14
CA ILE A 89 0.37 -9.53 -4.51
C ILE A 89 -0.08 -8.36 -3.62
N MET A 90 0.38 -8.33 -2.38
CA MET A 90 -0.07 -7.48 -1.29
C MET A 90 -1.59 -7.36 -1.21
N PRO A 91 -2.34 -8.40 -0.83
CA PRO A 91 -3.80 -8.33 -0.77
C PRO A 91 -4.28 -7.24 0.18
N SER A 92 -5.27 -6.45 -0.23
CA SER A 92 -5.84 -5.36 0.59
C SER A 92 -6.35 -5.84 1.94
N SER A 93 -6.92 -7.06 2.01
CA SER A 93 -7.41 -7.68 3.24
C SER A 93 -6.30 -8.04 4.24
N LEU A 94 -5.04 -8.12 3.81
CA LEU A 94 -3.91 -8.48 4.65
C LEU A 94 -2.98 -7.30 4.96
N ILE A 95 -3.21 -6.13 4.37
CA ILE A 95 -2.30 -4.99 4.49
C ILE A 95 -2.10 -4.56 5.94
N LYS A 96 -3.16 -4.56 6.77
CA LYS A 96 -3.05 -4.24 8.20
C LYS A 96 -2.17 -5.22 8.95
N THR A 97 -2.40 -6.51 8.73
CA THR A 97 -1.65 -7.60 9.38
C THR A 97 -0.17 -7.59 9.00
N VAL A 98 0.14 -7.27 7.75
CA VAL A 98 1.52 -7.10 7.26
C VAL A 98 2.15 -5.84 7.85
N ALA A 99 1.44 -4.71 7.81
CA ALA A 99 1.92 -3.45 8.35
C ALA A 99 2.27 -3.54 9.85
N GLN A 100 1.43 -4.19 10.65
CA GLN A 100 1.73 -4.48 12.07
C GLN A 100 2.97 -5.35 12.27
N THR A 101 3.29 -6.21 11.30
CA THR A 101 4.50 -7.06 11.37
C THR A 101 5.76 -6.24 11.07
N ILE A 102 5.64 -5.21 10.23
CA ILE A 102 6.72 -4.26 9.90
C ILE A 102 6.92 -3.27 11.06
N GLY A 103 5.84 -2.68 11.57
CA GLY A 103 5.87 -1.69 12.65
C GLY A 103 6.23 -0.28 12.16
N GLY A 104 6.51 0.62 13.11
CA GLY A 104 6.87 2.01 12.84
C GLY A 104 5.78 2.78 12.08
N ASP A 105 6.20 3.75 11.26
CA ASP A 105 5.29 4.58 10.46
C ASP A 105 4.38 3.74 9.55
N ILE A 106 4.87 2.60 9.05
CA ILE A 106 4.07 1.69 8.22
C ILE A 106 2.85 1.18 8.99
N ASP A 107 2.97 0.76 10.26
CA ASP A 107 1.80 0.35 11.05
C ASP A 107 0.92 1.56 11.42
N THR A 108 1.56 2.63 11.91
CA THR A 108 0.88 3.82 12.43
C THR A 108 -0.09 4.43 11.41
N TYR A 109 0.33 4.55 10.14
CA TYR A 109 -0.46 5.24 9.11
C TYR A 109 -1.30 4.29 8.23
N THR A 110 -1.17 2.96 8.36
CA THR A 110 -1.94 2.01 7.53
C THR A 110 -3.45 2.13 7.75
N ASN A 111 -3.90 2.51 8.94
CA ASN A 111 -5.33 2.72 9.16
C ASN A 111 -5.88 3.89 8.34
N ILE A 112 -5.13 4.99 8.19
CA ILE A 112 -5.53 6.12 7.32
C ILE A 112 -5.62 5.65 5.87
N ALA A 113 -4.64 4.89 5.38
CA ALA A 113 -4.69 4.34 4.03
C ALA A 113 -5.94 3.48 3.80
N LEU A 114 -6.34 2.67 4.78
CA LEU A 114 -7.55 1.84 4.72
C LEU A 114 -8.85 2.67 4.74
N LEU A 115 -8.89 3.78 5.49
CA LEU A 115 -10.02 4.70 5.46
C LEU A 115 -10.16 5.37 4.10
N LEU A 116 -9.05 5.84 3.52
CA LEU A 116 -9.02 6.43 2.18
C LEU A 116 -9.41 5.42 1.10
N HIS A 117 -9.05 4.14 1.28
CA HIS A 117 -9.50 3.05 0.39
C HIS A 117 -11.02 2.86 0.40
N GLN A 118 -11.68 3.04 1.54
CA GLN A 118 -13.14 3.01 1.64
C GLN A 118 -13.77 4.26 1.02
N TYR A 119 -13.22 5.43 1.36
CA TYR A 119 -13.66 6.73 0.83
C TYR A 119 -13.64 6.77 -0.70
N GLN A 120 -12.64 6.19 -1.37
CA GLN A 120 -12.59 6.22 -2.83
C GLN A 120 -13.88 5.63 -3.46
N TYR A 121 -14.47 4.60 -2.83
CA TYR A 121 -15.66 3.92 -3.33
C TYR A 121 -16.95 4.60 -2.87
N ASN A 122 -16.97 5.10 -1.64
CA ASN A 122 -18.20 5.56 -1.00
C ASN A 122 -18.37 7.09 -1.04
N GLY A 123 -17.28 7.85 -1.21
CA GLY A 123 -17.28 9.30 -1.07
C GLY A 123 -17.48 9.76 0.38
N PRO A 124 -17.85 11.03 0.60
CA PRO A 124 -18.18 11.54 1.92
C PRO A 124 -19.52 10.96 2.38
N ASP A 125 -19.61 10.60 3.66
CA ASP A 125 -20.82 10.04 4.27
C ASP A 125 -21.12 10.77 5.59
N SER A 126 -22.12 11.65 5.56
CA SER A 126 -22.54 12.43 6.73
C SER A 126 -23.01 11.57 7.91
N GLN A 127 -23.44 10.32 7.66
CA GLN A 127 -23.87 9.38 8.70
C GLN A 127 -22.76 8.46 9.19
N ALA A 128 -21.59 8.50 8.53
CA ALA A 128 -20.43 7.68 8.81
C ALA A 128 -20.68 6.15 8.76
N ILE A 129 -21.62 5.69 7.92
CA ILE A 129 -22.00 4.27 7.79
C ILE A 129 -21.07 3.53 6.81
N LEU A 130 -20.84 4.13 5.64
CA LEU A 130 -20.05 3.57 4.54
C LEU A 130 -18.63 4.16 4.50
N SER A 131 -18.42 5.35 5.07
CA SER A 131 -17.14 6.05 5.10
C SER A 131 -17.01 6.84 6.39
N GLN A 132 -15.85 6.82 7.05
CA GLN A 132 -15.65 7.64 8.26
C GLN A 132 -15.48 9.13 7.94
N TYR A 133 -15.26 9.48 6.68
CA TYR A 133 -15.15 10.88 6.25
C TYR A 133 -16.54 11.45 6.04
N ILE A 134 -16.94 12.35 6.93
CA ILE A 134 -18.25 13.03 6.87
C ILE A 134 -18.32 14.10 5.78
N ASN A 135 -17.16 14.56 5.29
CA ASN A 135 -17.04 15.53 4.21
C ASN A 135 -15.73 15.32 3.44
N ASP A 136 -15.65 15.91 2.26
CA ASP A 136 -14.49 15.82 1.37
C ASP A 136 -13.24 16.50 1.92
N GLU A 137 -13.38 17.56 2.72
CA GLU A 137 -12.23 18.27 3.30
C GLU A 137 -11.47 17.38 4.29
N SER A 138 -12.18 16.64 5.14
CA SER A 138 -11.57 15.66 6.06
C SER A 138 -10.79 14.57 5.32
N ALA A 139 -11.31 14.11 4.18
CA ALA A 139 -10.60 13.14 3.34
C ALA A 139 -9.36 13.77 2.72
N LYS A 140 -9.47 14.99 2.20
CA LYS A 140 -8.35 15.74 1.60
C LYS A 140 -7.21 15.97 2.59
N GLU A 141 -7.51 16.30 3.85
CA GLU A 141 -6.49 16.44 4.91
C GLU A 141 -5.69 15.14 5.10
N ASP A 142 -6.37 13.99 5.16
CA ASP A 142 -5.73 12.68 5.31
C ASP A 142 -4.96 12.25 4.05
N ILE A 143 -5.46 12.58 2.84
CA ILE A 143 -4.72 12.37 1.59
C ILE A 143 -3.40 13.14 1.63
N LEU A 144 -3.44 14.44 1.97
CA LEU A 144 -2.25 15.30 2.05
C LEU A 144 -1.28 14.81 3.12
N LYS A 145 -1.79 14.44 4.30
CA LYS A 145 -1.00 13.88 5.40
C LYS A 145 -0.28 12.61 4.96
N LEU A 146 -0.98 11.68 4.31
CA LEU A 146 -0.38 10.42 3.90
C LEU A 146 0.63 10.60 2.77
N LEU A 147 0.42 11.56 1.85
CA LEU A 147 1.42 11.96 0.85
C LEU A 147 2.72 12.46 1.49
N VAL A 148 2.64 13.31 2.51
CA VAL A 148 3.82 13.78 3.26
C VAL A 148 4.57 12.63 3.93
N VAL A 149 3.84 11.69 4.55
CA VAL A 149 4.45 10.49 5.14
C VAL A 149 5.14 9.63 4.09
N ILE A 150 4.49 9.43 2.93
CA ILE A 150 5.07 8.69 1.80
C ILE A 150 6.39 9.34 1.34
N ASP A 151 6.43 10.66 1.15
CA ASP A 151 7.66 11.36 0.74
C ASP A 151 8.78 11.21 1.78
N ASN A 152 8.44 11.32 3.07
CA ASN A 152 9.39 11.16 4.16
C ASN A 152 9.95 9.74 4.23
N ILE A 153 9.14 8.72 3.92
CA ILE A 153 9.61 7.34 3.83
C ILE A 153 10.50 7.16 2.60
N LEU A 154 10.04 7.60 1.43
CA LEU A 154 10.75 7.45 0.16
C LEU A 154 12.11 8.16 0.16
N SER A 155 12.20 9.37 0.69
CA SER A 155 13.46 10.12 0.82
C SER A 155 14.50 9.45 1.70
N LYS A 156 14.09 8.58 2.65
CA LYS A 156 15.03 7.82 3.50
C LYS A 156 15.57 6.57 2.82
N VAL A 157 14.88 6.05 1.79
CA VAL A 157 15.19 4.75 1.18
C VAL A 157 15.62 4.82 -0.29
N LEU A 158 15.38 5.94 -0.97
CA LEU A 158 15.79 6.18 -2.36
C LEU A 158 17.01 7.12 -2.49
N ASN A 159 17.46 7.71 -1.37
CA ASN A 159 18.69 8.50 -1.31
C ASN A 159 19.89 7.65 -0.93
#